data_AF-A0A3L7S741-F1
#
_entry.id   AF-A0A3L7S741-F1
#
_cell.length_a   1.000
_cell.length_b   1.000
_cell.length_c   1.000
_cell.angle_alpha   90.00
_cell.angle_beta   90.00
_cell.angle_gamma   90.00
#
_symmetry.space_group_name_H-M   'P 1'
#
loop_
_entity.id
_entity.type
_entity.pdbx_description
1 polymer ?
#
loop_
_entity_poly.entity_id
_entity_poly.type
_entity_poly.pdbx_seq_one_letter_code
_entity_poly.pdbx_strand_id
1 'polypeptide(L)' 'GFVPATIEEIEKRHVLETLEAVGGNKTKAAAMLGIERSTLDRKLAKWARA' A
#
# COMPACT_ATOMS: atom_id res chain seq x y z
N GLY A 1 7.85 1.27 -21.38
CA GLY A 1 8.63 2.52 -21.24
C GLY A 1 8.80 2.82 -19.76
N PHE A 2 9.89 3.47 -19.36
CA PHE A 2 10.04 3.96 -17.98
C PHE A 2 9.07 5.12 -17.75
N VAL A 3 8.29 5.06 -16.67
CA VAL A 3 7.43 6.17 -16.23
C VAL A 3 8.01 6.67 -14.91
N PRO A 4 8.53 7.91 -14.85
CA PRO A 4 9.03 8.46 -13.62
C PRO A 4 7.89 8.62 -12.62
N ALA A 5 8.11 8.13 -11.40
CA ALA A 5 7.21 8.29 -10.26
C ALA A 5 8.06 8.37 -9.00
N THR A 6 7.58 9.09 -8.01
CA THR A 6 8.19 9.12 -6.69
C THR A 6 8.08 7.75 -6.02
N ILE A 7 8.97 7.46 -5.07
CA ILE A 7 8.88 6.24 -4.27
C ILE A 7 7.53 6.16 -3.55
N GLU A 8 6.99 7.29 -3.10
CA GLU A 8 5.69 7.34 -2.44
C GLU A 8 4.53 6.97 -3.38
N GLU A 9 4.55 7.42 -4.64
CA GLU A 9 3.51 7.05 -5.62
C GLU A 9 3.58 5.57 -6.00
N ILE A 10 4.79 5.03 -6.16
CA ILE A 10 5.00 3.60 -6.44
C ILE A 10 4.49 2.77 -5.27
N GLU A 11 4.87 3.15 -4.05
CA GLU A 11 4.45 2.45 -2.84
C GLU A 11 2.93 2.53 -2.63
N LYS A 12 2.33 3.71 -2.82
CA LYS A 12 0.87 3.91 -2.72
C LYS A 12 0.13 3.01 -3.69
N ARG A 13 0.53 3.00 -4.97
CA ARG A 13 -0.10 2.15 -5.98
C ARG A 13 0.04 0.67 -5.62
N HIS A 14 1.25 0.22 -5.27
CA HIS A 14 1.49 -1.18 -4.95
C HIS A 14 0.68 -1.66 -3.73
N VAL A 15 0.56 -0.82 -2.70
CA VAL A 15 -0.26 -1.13 -1.51
C VAL A 15 -1.74 -1.23 -1.83
N LEU A 16 -2.26 -0.31 -2.65
CA LEU A 16 -3.68 -0.31 -3.05
C LEU A 16 -4.02 -1.52 -3.93
N GLU A 17 -3.18 -1.85 -4.90
CA GLU A 17 -3.34 -3.04 -5.75
C GLU A 17 -3.30 -4.33 -4.94
N THR A 18 -2.40 -4.40 -3.95
CA THR A 18 -2.32 -5.57 -3.06
C THR A 18 -3.57 -5.70 -2.20
N LEU A 19 -4.11 -4.58 -1.69
CA LEU A 19 -5.37 -4.57 -0.95
C LEU A 19 -6.54 -5.05 -1.80
N GLU A 20 -6.63 -4.58 -3.05
CA GLU A 20 -7.66 -5.02 -4.00
C GLU A 20 -7.56 -6.52 -4.28
N ALA A 21 -6.35 -7.01 -4.54
CA ALA A 21 -6.09 -8.44 -4.81
C ALA A 21 -6.50 -9.36 -3.65
N VAL A 22 -6.47 -8.88 -2.40
CA VAL A 22 -6.90 -9.65 -1.22
C VAL A 22 -8.30 -9.26 -0.71
N GLY A 23 -9.08 -8.51 -1.49
CA GLY A 23 -10.44 -8.10 -1.14
C GLY A 23 -10.53 -7.19 0.08
N GLY A 24 -9.56 -6.30 0.27
CA GLY A 24 -9.49 -5.36 1.39
C GLY A 24 -9.00 -5.95 2.71
N ASN A 25 -8.57 -7.23 2.72
CA ASN A 25 -8.02 -7.86 3.92
C ASN A 25 -6.64 -7.29 4.27
N LYS A 26 -6.62 -6.30 5.18
CA LYS A 26 -5.40 -5.61 5.63
C LYS A 26 -4.33 -6.54 6.21
N THR A 27 -4.71 -7.61 6.91
CA THR A 27 -3.76 -8.57 7.48
C THR A 27 -3.05 -9.34 6.36
N LYS A 28 -3.81 -9.83 5.36
CA LYS A 28 -3.24 -10.52 4.20
C LYS A 28 -2.39 -9.58 3.35
N ALA A 29 -2.86 -8.34 3.13
CA ALA A 29 -2.10 -7.34 2.37
C ALA A 29 -0.77 -7.02 3.06
N ALA A 30 -0.76 -6.79 4.37
CA ALA A 30 0.46 -6.53 5.13
C ALA A 30 1.44 -7.72 5.06
N ALA A 31 0.94 -8.95 5.16
CA ALA A 31 1.76 -10.16 5.00
C ALA A 31 2.37 -10.28 3.58
N MET A 32 1.59 -10.01 2.53
CA MET A 32 2.09 -10.02 1.14
C MET A 32 3.11 -8.92 0.87
N LEU A 33 2.90 -7.74 1.45
CA LEU A 33 3.83 -6.59 1.36
C LEU A 33 5.08 -6.77 2.24
N GLY A 34 5.13 -7.77 3.12
CA GLY A 34 6.24 -7.99 4.04
C GLY A 34 6.38 -6.90 5.11
N ILE A 35 5.27 -6.25 5.49
CA ILE A 35 5.25 -5.18 6.48
C ILE A 35 4.32 -5.51 7.64
N GLU A 36 4.54 -4.85 8.78
CA GLU A 36 3.55 -4.88 9.85
C GLU A 36 2.23 -4.21 9.44
N ARG A 37 1.11 -4.77 9.91
CA ARG A 37 -0.22 -4.17 9.71
C ARG A 37 -0.29 -2.72 10.22
N SER A 38 0.38 -2.43 11.34
CA SER A 38 0.51 -1.07 11.91
C SER A 38 1.09 -0.07 10.90
N THR A 39 2.06 -0.52 10.10
CA THR A 39 2.70 0.28 9.05
C THR A 39 1.78 0.48 7.87
N LEU A 40 1.04 -0.55 7.46
CA LEU A 40 0.00 -0.42 6.44
C LEU A 40 -1.06 0.61 6.85
N ASP A 41 -1.58 0.51 8.08
CA ASP A 41 -2.59 1.44 8.60
C ASP A 41 -2.07 2.90 8.65
N ARG A 42 -0.81 3.12 9.04
CA ARG A 42 -0.18 4.45 9.02
C ARG A 42 -0.05 5.01 7.60
N LYS A 43 0.32 4.20 6.61
CA LYS A 43 0.41 4.62 5.20
C LYS A 43 -0.97 5.01 4.65
N LEU A 44 -1.99 4.18 4.90
CA LEU A 44 -3.36 4.48 4.49
C LEU A 44 -3.87 5.78 5.14
N ALA A 45 -3.60 5.99 6.43
CA ALA A 45 -3.98 7.22 7.11
C ALA A 45 -3.24 8.45 6.57
N LYS A 46 -1.95 8.32 6.20
CA LYS A 46 -1.17 9.39 5.55
C LYS A 46 -1.82 9.80 4.23
N TRP A 47 -2.18 8.84 3.39
CA TRP A 47 -2.76 9.11 2.07
C TRP A 47 -4.22 9.55 2.10
N ALA A 48 -4.97 9.24 3.15
CA ALA A 48 -6.34 9.72 3.32
C ALA A 48 -6.40 11.20 3.77
N ARG A 49 -5.29 11.74 4.27
CA ARG A 49 -5.16 13.13 4.74
C ARG A 49 -4.48 14.05 3.72
N ALA A 50 -3.92 13.47 2.65
CA ALA A 50 -3.28 14.17 1.55
C ALA A 50 -4.28 14.32 0.40
#